data_AF-A0A6C0AE38-F1
#
_entry.id   AF-A0A6C0AE38-F1
#
_cell.length_a   1.000
_cell.length_b   1.000
_cell.length_c   1.000
_cell.angle_alpha   90.00
_cell.angle_beta   90.00
_cell.angle_gamma   90.00
#
_symmetry.space_group_name_H-M   'P 1'
#
loop_
_entity.id
_entity.type
_entity.pdbx_description
1 polymer ?
#
loop_
_entity_poly.entity_id
_entity_poly.type
_entity_poly.pdbx_seq_one_letter_code
_entity_poly.pdbx_strand_id
1 'polypeptide(L)'
;MEINISDIPDFLKDSEFYRNLDLNFDEPITIQKLKINDEVNNIKDFKKLFKTLNFFDVDKFPKSFIKYYQNNSKEVFDSLDHYSDVYQELLIDLCNLKIKNYKQFFVTHKIITLYKLNPEEYDNYISYFLNNAHEVLRDDDENYLMDDISLVDKVYSTEILELEPYIFNRSSNSIHLRVKKKHLYGRWEISNTVSTIKSIQKLIDKIKNNNEYDNFFYMNKELYMNNEYKIKINEFNIKKILEEFQKVIKWINSHKIS
;
A
#
# COMPACT_ATOMS: atom_id res chain seq x y z
N MET A 1 26.04 10.58 -11.65
CA MET A 1 26.55 9.27 -11.19
C MET A 1 27.89 9.06 -11.87
N GLU A 2 28.93 8.80 -11.08
CA GLU A 2 30.24 8.38 -11.57
C GLU A 2 30.32 6.86 -11.47
N ILE A 3 30.80 6.19 -12.52
CA ILE A 3 30.99 4.73 -12.51
C ILE A 3 32.35 4.36 -13.11
N ASN A 4 32.93 3.26 -12.65
CA ASN A 4 34.05 2.66 -13.39
C ASN A 4 33.49 1.82 -14.54
N ILE A 5 34.16 1.86 -15.69
CA ILE A 5 33.78 1.08 -16.86
C ILE A 5 33.79 -0.43 -16.55
N SER A 6 34.70 -0.88 -15.66
CA SER A 6 34.78 -2.25 -15.16
C SER A 6 33.50 -2.73 -14.47
N ASP A 7 32.75 -1.80 -13.87
CA ASP A 7 31.57 -2.10 -13.06
C ASP A 7 30.30 -2.16 -13.94
N ILE A 8 30.41 -1.84 -15.23
CA ILE A 8 29.30 -1.94 -16.19
C ILE A 8 29.01 -3.42 -16.49
N PRO A 9 27.79 -3.91 -16.21
CA PRO A 9 27.40 -5.27 -16.49
C PRO A 9 27.49 -5.63 -17.98
N ASP A 10 27.84 -6.89 -18.26
CA ASP A 10 27.99 -7.40 -19.63
C ASP A 10 26.76 -7.14 -20.52
N PHE A 11 25.55 -7.22 -19.95
CA PHE A 11 24.32 -7.00 -20.71
C PHE A 11 24.15 -5.56 -21.24
N LEU A 12 24.89 -4.59 -20.67
CA LEU A 12 24.91 -3.20 -21.14
C LEU A 12 26.03 -2.95 -22.16
N LYS A 13 27.02 -3.84 -22.30
CA LYS A 13 28.17 -3.63 -23.21
C LYS A 13 27.77 -3.51 -24.68
N ASP A 14 26.66 -4.14 -25.06
CA ASP A 14 26.10 -4.03 -26.41
C ASP A 14 25.12 -2.87 -26.60
N SER A 15 24.85 -2.08 -25.55
CA SER A 15 23.88 -0.97 -25.60
C SER A 15 24.44 0.25 -26.34
N GLU A 16 23.54 1.05 -26.92
CA GLU A 16 23.90 2.35 -27.50
C GLU A 16 24.51 3.28 -26.45
N PHE A 17 24.08 3.17 -25.20
CA PHE A 17 24.70 3.85 -24.06
C PHE A 17 26.19 3.52 -23.96
N TYR A 18 26.56 2.23 -23.89
CA TYR A 18 27.96 1.80 -23.73
C TYR A 18 28.82 2.17 -24.94
N ARG A 19 28.29 2.04 -26.16
CA ARG A 19 29.01 2.40 -27.40
C ARG A 19 29.38 3.88 -27.49
N ASN A 20 28.65 4.74 -26.76
CA ASN A 20 28.87 6.18 -26.75
C ASN A 20 29.71 6.64 -25.54
N LEU A 21 30.22 5.73 -24.70
CA LEU A 21 31.15 6.05 -23.63
C LEU A 21 32.55 6.24 -24.21
N ASP A 22 33.25 7.30 -23.79
CA ASP A 22 34.67 7.49 -24.12
C ASP A 22 35.48 6.49 -23.27
N LEU A 23 36.03 5.45 -23.91
CA LEU A 23 36.53 4.23 -23.26
C LEU A 23 37.92 4.39 -22.64
N ASN A 24 38.09 5.40 -21.77
CA ASN A 24 39.25 5.46 -20.90
C ASN A 24 39.01 4.55 -19.67
N PHE A 25 39.47 3.30 -19.77
CA PHE A 25 39.23 2.26 -18.75
C PHE A 25 39.77 2.60 -17.35
N ASP A 26 40.71 3.54 -17.25
CA ASP A 26 41.39 3.90 -16.01
C ASP A 26 40.75 5.09 -15.27
N GLU A 27 39.72 5.73 -15.84
CA GLU A 27 39.07 6.91 -15.25
C GLU A 27 37.57 6.68 -14.99
N PRO A 28 37.04 7.13 -13.83
CA PRO A 28 35.60 7.15 -13.59
C PRO A 28 34.90 8.04 -14.62
N ILE A 29 33.86 7.51 -15.27
CA ILE A 29 33.07 8.25 -16.24
C ILE A 29 31.87 8.90 -15.55
N THR A 30 31.65 10.18 -15.82
CA THR A 30 30.42 10.87 -15.41
C THR A 30 29.32 10.58 -16.42
N ILE A 31 28.28 9.87 -15.99
CA ILE A 31 27.12 9.59 -16.86
C ILE A 31 26.26 10.85 -16.96
N GLN A 32 26.22 11.44 -18.16
CA GLN A 32 25.19 12.43 -18.51
C GLN A 32 23.82 11.75 -18.65
N LYS A 33 22.73 12.52 -18.47
CA LYS A 33 21.33 12.05 -18.53
C LYS A 33 21.14 10.96 -19.60
N LEU A 34 20.89 9.74 -19.14
CA LEU A 34 20.68 8.56 -19.96
C LEU A 34 19.47 8.76 -20.87
N LYS A 35 19.70 8.83 -22.19
CA LYS A 35 18.65 8.62 -23.20
C LYS A 35 18.45 7.12 -23.34
N ILE A 36 17.71 6.52 -22.42
CA ILE A 36 17.29 5.14 -22.56
C ILE A 36 16.24 5.11 -23.67
N ASN A 37 16.45 4.31 -24.72
CA ASN A 37 15.34 3.92 -25.58
C ASN A 37 14.35 3.17 -24.69
N ASP A 38 13.25 3.83 -24.37
CA ASP A 38 12.29 3.35 -23.41
C ASP A 38 11.20 2.49 -24.07
N GLU A 39 11.21 2.26 -25.38
CA GLU A 39 10.20 1.42 -26.02
C GLU A 39 10.19 0.00 -25.45
N VAL A 40 9.03 -0.42 -24.93
CA VAL A 40 8.80 -1.77 -24.41
C VAL A 40 7.66 -2.40 -25.19
N ASN A 41 7.98 -3.36 -26.06
CA ASN A 41 7.00 -4.03 -26.91
C ASN A 41 6.68 -5.46 -26.43
N ASN A 42 7.61 -6.09 -25.70
CA ASN A 42 7.49 -7.45 -25.22
C ASN A 42 8.26 -7.65 -23.89
N ILE A 43 8.12 -8.84 -23.30
CA ILE A 43 8.75 -9.17 -22.00
C ILE A 43 10.28 -9.14 -22.03
N LYS A 44 10.92 -9.41 -23.18
CA LYS A 44 12.38 -9.35 -23.32
C LYS A 44 12.87 -7.91 -23.23
N ASP A 45 12.18 -6.99 -23.89
CA ASP A 45 12.45 -5.55 -23.81
C ASP A 45 12.26 -5.07 -22.37
N PHE A 46 11.16 -5.50 -21.72
CA PHE A 46 10.87 -5.17 -20.34
C PHE A 46 11.99 -5.61 -19.40
N LYS A 47 12.42 -6.88 -19.47
CA LYS A 47 13.50 -7.42 -18.62
C LYS A 47 14.84 -6.71 -18.85
N LYS A 48 15.17 -6.38 -20.10
CA LYS A 48 16.39 -5.65 -20.42
C LYS A 48 16.35 -4.24 -19.82
N LEU A 49 15.22 -3.55 -19.99
CA LEU A 49 15.00 -2.22 -19.42
C LEU A 49 14.99 -2.27 -17.88
N PHE A 50 14.33 -3.26 -17.28
CA PHE A 50 14.29 -3.48 -15.83
C PHE A 50 15.71 -3.59 -15.23
N LYS A 51 16.56 -4.45 -15.80
CA LYS A 51 17.96 -4.59 -15.37
C LYS A 51 18.76 -3.30 -15.53
N THR A 52 18.50 -2.58 -16.62
CA THR A 52 19.16 -1.29 -16.90
C THR A 52 18.75 -0.25 -15.85
N LEU A 53 17.46 -0.12 -15.57
CA LEU A 53 16.92 0.81 -14.58
C LEU A 53 17.45 0.49 -13.17
N ASN A 54 17.51 -0.80 -12.82
CA ASN A 54 18.05 -1.25 -11.54
C ASN A 54 19.54 -0.92 -11.37
N PHE A 55 20.35 -1.12 -12.42
CA PHE A 55 21.79 -0.81 -12.37
C PHE A 55 22.06 0.69 -12.18
N PHE A 56 21.25 1.54 -12.79
CA PHE A 56 21.42 3.00 -12.72
C PHE A 56 20.67 3.66 -11.57
N ASP A 57 20.02 2.87 -10.69
CA ASP A 57 19.25 3.36 -9.55
C ASP A 57 18.33 4.54 -9.92
N VAL A 58 17.49 4.31 -10.94
CA VAL A 58 16.71 5.39 -11.56
C VAL A 58 15.47 5.70 -10.73
N ASP A 59 15.41 6.92 -10.17
CA ASP A 59 14.28 7.43 -9.37
C ASP A 59 12.89 7.39 -10.06
N LYS A 60 12.84 7.28 -11.40
CA LYS A 60 11.59 7.37 -12.18
C LYS A 60 11.56 6.41 -13.35
N PHE A 61 10.52 5.58 -13.39
CA PHE A 61 10.29 4.69 -14.51
C PHE A 61 9.80 5.40 -15.78
N PRO A 62 10.27 4.98 -16.96
CA PRO A 62 9.74 5.43 -18.24
C PRO A 62 8.26 5.10 -18.42
N LYS A 63 7.54 5.91 -19.21
CA LYS A 63 6.09 5.78 -19.38
C LYS A 63 5.69 4.46 -20.05
N SER A 64 6.44 4.06 -21.06
CA SER A 64 6.31 2.78 -21.79
C SER A 64 6.51 1.58 -20.87
N PHE A 65 7.51 1.63 -19.98
CA PHE A 65 7.76 0.60 -18.97
C PHE A 65 6.58 0.47 -18.02
N ILE A 66 6.11 1.59 -17.45
CA ILE A 66 4.92 1.63 -16.59
C ILE A 66 3.70 1.07 -17.33
N LYS A 67 3.50 1.49 -18.59
CA LYS A 67 2.37 1.04 -19.42
C LYS A 67 2.42 -0.46 -19.68
N TYR A 68 3.59 -1.01 -20.01
CA TYR A 68 3.76 -2.46 -20.22
C TYR A 68 3.48 -3.23 -18.94
N TYR A 69 4.09 -2.83 -17.81
CA TYR A 69 3.82 -3.46 -16.51
C TYR A 69 2.33 -3.43 -16.16
N GLN A 70 1.66 -2.29 -16.32
CA GLN A 70 0.23 -2.20 -16.05
C GLN A 70 -0.59 -3.16 -16.93
N ASN A 71 -0.23 -3.35 -18.19
CA ASN A 71 -0.99 -4.26 -19.05
C ASN A 71 -0.66 -5.75 -18.81
N ASN A 72 0.54 -6.04 -18.29
CA ASN A 72 1.10 -7.40 -18.23
C ASN A 72 1.67 -7.76 -16.84
N SER A 73 1.14 -7.22 -15.75
CA SER A 73 1.75 -7.32 -14.41
C SER A 73 1.99 -8.76 -13.95
N LYS A 74 1.08 -9.68 -14.28
CA LYS A 74 1.22 -11.11 -13.99
C LYS A 74 2.39 -11.72 -14.74
N GLU A 75 2.43 -11.54 -16.06
CA GLU A 75 3.52 -12.05 -16.91
C GLU A 75 4.86 -11.51 -16.43
N VAL A 76 4.92 -10.21 -16.11
CA VAL A 76 6.12 -9.59 -15.57
C VAL A 76 6.55 -10.29 -14.28
N PHE A 77 5.65 -10.41 -13.30
CA PHE A 77 5.94 -11.08 -12.04
C PHE A 77 6.42 -12.51 -12.32
N ASP A 78 5.59 -13.38 -12.88
CA ASP A 78 5.91 -14.79 -13.12
C ASP A 78 7.22 -15.02 -13.92
N SER A 79 7.66 -14.04 -14.70
CA SER A 79 8.89 -14.12 -15.50
C SER A 79 10.18 -13.77 -14.75
N LEU A 80 10.10 -13.12 -13.58
CA LEU A 80 11.25 -12.65 -12.82
C LEU A 80 11.67 -13.68 -11.76
N ASP A 81 12.98 -13.77 -11.50
CA ASP A 81 13.49 -14.57 -10.39
C ASP A 81 13.37 -13.78 -9.09
N HIS A 82 12.23 -13.93 -8.42
CA HIS A 82 11.85 -13.16 -7.24
C HIS A 82 12.73 -13.38 -6.01
N TYR A 83 13.50 -14.47 -6.01
CA TYR A 83 14.42 -14.82 -4.93
C TYR A 83 15.82 -14.21 -5.14
N SER A 84 16.04 -13.55 -6.27
CA SER A 84 17.26 -12.79 -6.53
C SER A 84 17.13 -11.39 -5.96
N ASP A 85 18.06 -11.00 -5.09
CA ASP A 85 18.18 -9.65 -4.53
C ASP A 85 18.24 -8.56 -5.61
N VAL A 86 18.65 -8.94 -6.83
CA VAL A 86 18.80 -8.07 -8.00
C VAL A 86 17.52 -7.32 -8.36
N TYR A 87 16.33 -7.85 -8.05
CA TYR A 87 15.07 -7.24 -8.47
C TYR A 87 14.20 -6.71 -7.34
N GLN A 88 14.64 -6.84 -6.08
CA GLN A 88 13.82 -6.55 -4.92
C GLN A 88 13.36 -5.08 -4.88
N GLU A 89 14.29 -4.13 -4.92
CA GLU A 89 13.97 -2.70 -4.79
C GLU A 89 13.03 -2.23 -5.90
N LEU A 90 13.31 -2.64 -7.14
CA LEU A 90 12.50 -2.25 -8.28
C LEU A 90 11.11 -2.89 -8.26
N LEU A 91 10.97 -4.12 -7.74
CA LEU A 91 9.64 -4.74 -7.49
C LEU A 91 8.86 -3.98 -6.40
N ILE A 92 9.54 -3.56 -5.32
CA ILE A 92 8.94 -2.73 -4.27
C ILE A 92 8.41 -1.41 -4.86
N ASP A 93 9.18 -0.78 -5.73
CA ASP A 93 8.76 0.47 -6.38
C ASP A 93 7.53 0.30 -7.29
N LEU A 94 7.34 -0.88 -7.88
CA LEU A 94 6.12 -1.16 -8.66
C LEU A 94 4.86 -1.14 -7.80
N CYS A 95 4.94 -1.42 -6.49
CA CYS A 95 3.80 -1.32 -5.57
C CYS A 95 3.29 0.13 -5.41
N ASN A 96 4.13 1.13 -5.72
CA ASN A 96 3.74 2.54 -5.71
C ASN A 96 3.01 2.98 -6.97
N LEU A 97 2.92 2.13 -8.00
CA LEU A 97 2.21 2.46 -9.23
C LEU A 97 0.69 2.42 -9.04
N LYS A 98 -0.01 3.22 -9.84
CA LYS A 98 -1.47 3.21 -9.87
C LYS A 98 -1.99 1.84 -10.32
N ILE A 99 -2.82 1.23 -9.48
CA ILE A 99 -3.53 -0.03 -9.76
C ILE A 99 -4.80 0.28 -10.56
N LYS A 100 -5.00 -0.45 -11.66
CA LYS A 100 -6.10 -0.28 -12.61
C LYS A 100 -7.01 -1.50 -12.73
N ASN A 101 -6.58 -2.67 -12.27
CA ASN A 101 -7.34 -3.92 -12.36
C ASN A 101 -6.91 -4.91 -11.27
N TYR A 102 -7.70 -5.96 -11.06
CA TYR A 102 -7.51 -6.91 -9.96
C TYR A 102 -6.21 -7.72 -10.11
N LYS A 103 -5.76 -8.02 -11.34
CA LYS A 103 -4.50 -8.73 -11.57
C LYS A 103 -3.30 -7.95 -11.03
N GLN A 104 -3.27 -6.63 -11.25
CA GLN A 104 -2.26 -5.76 -10.67
C GLN A 104 -2.35 -5.72 -9.14
N PHE A 105 -3.57 -5.71 -8.59
CA PHE A 105 -3.79 -5.76 -7.15
C PHE A 105 -3.21 -7.02 -6.51
N PHE A 106 -3.49 -8.20 -7.08
CA PHE A 106 -2.93 -9.47 -6.59
C PHE A 106 -1.42 -9.53 -6.73
N VAL A 107 -0.85 -9.09 -7.86
CA VAL A 107 0.63 -9.01 -8.01
C VAL A 107 1.24 -8.08 -6.97
N THR A 108 0.61 -6.93 -6.72
CA THR A 108 1.06 -5.99 -5.67
C THR A 108 1.00 -6.63 -4.29
N HIS A 109 -0.08 -7.36 -3.98
CA HIS A 109 -0.20 -8.11 -2.73
C HIS A 109 0.91 -9.16 -2.59
N LYS A 110 1.18 -9.92 -3.66
CA LYS A 110 2.26 -10.93 -3.67
C LYS A 110 3.62 -10.31 -3.39
N ILE A 111 3.94 -9.17 -3.99
CA ILE A 111 5.20 -8.45 -3.73
C ILE A 111 5.27 -7.99 -2.27
N ILE A 112 4.20 -7.36 -1.75
CA ILE A 112 4.12 -6.91 -0.35
C ILE A 112 4.33 -8.08 0.62
N THR A 113 3.66 -9.21 0.38
CA THR A 113 3.78 -10.41 1.22
C THR A 113 5.16 -11.04 1.11
N LEU A 114 5.69 -11.19 -0.11
CA LEU A 114 7.00 -11.80 -0.38
C LEU A 114 8.12 -11.06 0.37
N TYR A 115 8.15 -9.74 0.29
CA TYR A 115 9.18 -8.91 0.91
C TYR A 115 8.80 -8.41 2.32
N LYS A 116 7.69 -8.89 2.89
CA LYS A 116 7.20 -8.53 4.24
C LYS A 116 7.08 -7.02 4.44
N LEU A 117 6.63 -6.31 3.40
CA LEU A 117 6.46 -4.87 3.41
C LEU A 117 5.25 -4.49 4.27
N ASN A 118 5.26 -3.27 4.80
CA ASN A 118 4.11 -2.72 5.50
C ASN A 118 3.01 -2.30 4.47
N PRO A 119 1.86 -3.00 4.39
CA PRO A 119 0.87 -2.71 3.36
C PRO A 119 0.24 -1.31 3.49
N GLU A 120 0.26 -0.75 4.71
CA GLU A 120 -0.31 0.57 5.03
C GLU A 120 0.42 1.73 4.35
N GLU A 121 1.64 1.51 3.86
CA GLU A 121 2.45 2.51 3.15
C GLU A 121 2.06 2.66 1.67
N TYR A 122 1.26 1.73 1.13
CA TYR A 122 0.92 1.67 -0.29
C TYR A 122 -0.50 2.20 -0.54
N ASP A 123 -0.66 3.53 -0.59
CA ASP A 123 -1.96 4.18 -0.76
C ASP A 123 -2.73 3.71 -2.01
N ASN A 124 -2.03 3.40 -3.11
CA ASN A 124 -2.66 2.86 -4.32
C ASN A 124 -3.25 1.46 -4.11
N TYR A 125 -2.59 0.63 -3.31
CA TYR A 125 -3.05 -0.70 -2.93
C TYR A 125 -4.31 -0.63 -2.06
N ILE A 126 -4.26 0.19 -1.00
CA ILE A 126 -5.41 0.39 -0.10
C ILE A 126 -6.59 1.03 -0.84
N SER A 127 -6.32 2.08 -1.62
CA SER A 127 -7.38 2.80 -2.36
C SER A 127 -8.04 1.92 -3.41
N TYR A 128 -7.27 1.09 -4.11
CA TYR A 128 -7.86 0.17 -5.09
C TYR A 128 -8.77 -0.85 -4.40
N PHE A 129 -8.33 -1.45 -3.29
CA PHE A 129 -9.13 -2.38 -2.50
C PHE A 129 -10.45 -1.76 -2.05
N LEU A 130 -10.42 -0.58 -1.42
CA LEU A 130 -11.61 0.05 -0.84
C LEU A 130 -12.66 0.41 -1.91
N ASN A 131 -12.22 0.72 -3.13
CA ASN A 131 -13.11 1.14 -4.22
C ASN A 131 -13.54 -0.01 -5.15
N ASN A 132 -12.74 -1.07 -5.25
CA ASN A 132 -12.91 -2.14 -6.25
C ASN A 132 -12.94 -3.53 -5.63
N ALA A 133 -13.24 -3.67 -4.33
CA ALA A 133 -13.28 -4.98 -3.69
C ALA A 133 -14.22 -5.99 -4.40
N HIS A 134 -15.22 -5.54 -5.16
CA HIS A 134 -16.14 -6.41 -5.90
C HIS A 134 -15.45 -7.06 -7.09
N GLU A 135 -14.42 -6.43 -7.66
CA GLU A 135 -13.57 -7.00 -8.71
C GLU A 135 -12.63 -8.07 -8.14
N VAL A 136 -12.17 -7.89 -6.89
CA VAL A 136 -11.35 -8.87 -6.17
C VAL A 136 -12.15 -10.15 -5.86
N LEU A 137 -13.46 -10.01 -5.69
CA LEU A 137 -14.38 -11.11 -5.35
C LEU A 137 -15.00 -11.83 -6.55
N ARG A 138 -14.71 -11.42 -7.79
CA ARG A 138 -15.28 -12.10 -8.97
C ARG A 138 -14.58 -13.45 -9.18
N ASP A 139 -15.37 -14.52 -9.05
CA ASP A 139 -15.00 -15.94 -9.14
C ASP A 139 -14.45 -16.41 -10.50
N ASP A 140 -14.37 -15.54 -11.51
CA ASP A 140 -14.08 -15.96 -12.89
C ASP A 140 -12.61 -16.34 -13.14
N ASP A 141 -11.71 -16.15 -12.17
CA ASP A 141 -10.26 -16.41 -12.30
C ASP A 141 -9.76 -17.27 -11.12
N GLU A 142 -10.26 -18.53 -11.04
CA GLU A 142 -10.00 -19.52 -9.97
C GLU A 142 -8.52 -19.63 -9.53
N ASN A 143 -7.58 -19.38 -10.45
CA ASN A 143 -6.14 -19.45 -10.19
C ASN A 143 -5.63 -18.42 -9.18
N TYR A 144 -6.30 -17.28 -8.99
CA TYR A 144 -5.89 -16.28 -8.00
C TYR A 144 -6.52 -16.49 -6.62
N LEU A 145 -7.69 -17.09 -6.56
CA LEU A 145 -8.46 -17.23 -5.32
C LEU A 145 -7.88 -18.31 -4.40
N MET A 146 -7.27 -19.36 -4.94
CA MET A 146 -6.72 -20.46 -4.15
C MET A 146 -5.45 -20.07 -3.37
N ASP A 147 -4.58 -19.24 -3.96
CA ASP A 147 -3.32 -18.83 -3.31
C ASP A 147 -3.53 -17.69 -2.29
N ASP A 148 -4.61 -16.91 -2.43
CA ASP A 148 -4.83 -15.67 -1.70
C ASP A 148 -6.12 -15.68 -0.85
N ILE A 149 -6.59 -16.86 -0.39
CA ILE A 149 -7.80 -17.03 0.45
C ILE A 149 -7.80 -16.07 1.64
N SER A 150 -6.65 -15.92 2.31
CA SER A 150 -6.54 -15.03 3.47
C SER A 150 -6.80 -13.55 3.13
N LEU A 151 -6.48 -13.11 1.91
CA LEU A 151 -6.77 -11.75 1.43
C LEU A 151 -8.26 -11.60 1.14
N VAL A 152 -8.88 -12.61 0.52
CA VAL A 152 -10.33 -12.65 0.25
C VAL A 152 -11.12 -12.57 1.57
N ASP A 153 -10.73 -13.34 2.58
CA ASP A 153 -11.33 -13.27 3.92
C ASP A 153 -11.19 -11.88 4.54
N LYS A 154 -10.05 -11.21 4.33
CA LYS A 154 -9.89 -9.80 4.73
C LYS A 154 -10.83 -8.89 3.95
N VAL A 155 -11.07 -9.11 2.65
CA VAL A 155 -12.06 -8.34 1.87
C VAL A 155 -13.43 -8.42 2.53
N TYR A 156 -13.91 -9.63 2.82
CA TYR A 156 -15.24 -9.84 3.39
C TYR A 156 -15.36 -9.29 4.82
N SER A 157 -14.31 -9.45 5.63
CA SER A 157 -14.32 -8.99 7.03
C SER A 157 -14.00 -7.51 7.21
N THR A 158 -13.56 -6.78 6.17
CA THR A 158 -13.23 -5.37 6.31
C THR A 158 -14.48 -4.52 6.49
N GLU A 159 -14.50 -3.81 7.62
CA GLU A 159 -15.53 -2.84 7.96
C GLU A 159 -15.00 -1.41 7.88
N ILE A 160 -15.88 -0.51 7.44
CA ILE A 160 -15.68 0.93 7.42
C ILE A 160 -16.33 1.53 8.67
N LEU A 161 -15.58 2.36 9.38
CA LEU A 161 -16.04 3.16 10.52
C LEU A 161 -16.28 4.61 10.09
N GLU A 162 -17.33 5.21 10.62
CA GLU A 162 -17.56 6.66 10.64
C GLU A 162 -17.99 7.08 12.06
N LEU A 163 -17.44 8.19 12.54
CA LEU A 163 -17.72 8.73 13.88
C LEU A 163 -18.31 10.13 13.78
N GLU A 164 -19.53 10.30 14.29
CA GLU A 164 -20.23 11.58 14.33
C GLU A 164 -20.36 12.06 15.79
N PRO A 165 -19.52 13.00 16.24
CA PRO A 165 -19.70 13.62 17.54
C PRO A 165 -20.90 14.57 17.55
N TYR A 166 -21.72 14.50 18.61
CA TYR A 166 -22.93 15.32 18.68
C TYR A 166 -23.16 16.02 20.03
N ILE A 167 -22.58 15.54 21.14
CA ILE A 167 -22.62 16.23 22.44
C ILE A 167 -21.24 16.16 23.10
N PHE A 168 -20.75 17.29 23.59
CA PHE A 168 -19.58 17.37 24.45
C PHE A 168 -19.96 17.85 25.86
N ASN A 169 -19.74 17.01 26.86
CA ASN A 169 -19.93 17.35 28.26
C ASN A 169 -18.58 17.75 28.87
N ARG A 170 -18.43 19.04 29.20
CA ARG A 170 -17.20 19.60 29.77
C ARG A 170 -16.91 19.09 31.18
N SER A 171 -17.95 18.93 32.00
CA SER A 171 -17.81 18.54 33.41
C SER A 171 -17.27 17.12 33.57
N SER A 172 -17.72 16.20 32.73
CA SER A 172 -17.23 14.81 32.69
C SER A 172 -16.11 14.59 31.67
N ASN A 173 -15.77 15.60 30.88
CA ASN A 173 -14.84 15.51 29.76
C ASN A 173 -15.18 14.32 28.83
N SER A 174 -16.48 14.13 28.59
CA SER A 174 -17.03 13.02 27.81
C SER A 174 -17.71 13.51 26.54
N ILE A 175 -17.69 12.66 25.53
CA ILE A 175 -18.29 12.91 24.24
C ILE A 175 -19.28 11.82 23.91
N HIS A 176 -20.43 12.23 23.39
CA HIS A 176 -21.40 11.34 22.80
C HIS A 176 -21.14 11.26 21.30
N LEU A 177 -21.02 10.02 20.83
CA LEU A 177 -20.66 9.68 19.47
C LEU A 177 -21.77 8.83 18.87
N ARG A 178 -22.21 9.18 17.68
CA ARG A 178 -22.92 8.26 16.81
C ARG A 178 -21.85 7.49 16.01
N VAL A 179 -21.79 6.20 16.26
CA VAL A 179 -20.89 5.25 15.62
C VAL A 179 -21.64 4.62 14.46
N LYS A 180 -21.12 4.79 13.25
CA LYS A 180 -21.63 4.10 12.08
C LYS A 180 -20.58 3.11 11.61
N LYS A 181 -20.99 1.89 11.34
CA LYS A 181 -20.13 0.90 10.68
C LYS A 181 -20.84 0.17 9.57
N LYS A 182 -20.10 -0.33 8.60
CA LYS A 182 -20.61 -1.25 7.58
C LYS A 182 -19.48 -2.13 7.07
N HIS A 183 -19.83 -3.34 6.65
CA HIS A 183 -18.98 -4.05 5.69
C HIS A 183 -18.89 -3.26 4.38
N LEU A 184 -17.85 -3.48 3.58
CA LEU A 184 -17.67 -2.81 2.27
C LEU A 184 -18.94 -2.88 1.40
N TYR A 185 -19.66 -4.00 1.45
CA TYR A 185 -20.92 -4.27 0.73
C TYR A 185 -22.16 -4.29 1.63
N GLY A 186 -22.00 -3.92 2.90
CA GLY A 186 -23.05 -3.97 3.91
C GLY A 186 -23.90 -2.70 3.95
N ARG A 187 -25.00 -2.80 4.68
CA ARG A 187 -25.74 -1.63 5.13
C ARG A 187 -25.04 -1.01 6.34
N TRP A 188 -25.30 0.27 6.57
CA TRP A 188 -24.83 0.95 7.78
C TRP A 188 -25.57 0.44 9.01
N GLU A 189 -24.81 0.01 9.99
CA GLU A 189 -25.22 -0.20 11.37
C GLU A 189 -24.89 1.04 12.17
N ILE A 190 -25.81 1.48 13.03
CA ILE A 190 -25.70 2.72 13.78
C ILE A 190 -25.91 2.44 15.26
N SER A 191 -25.00 2.93 16.08
CA SER A 191 -25.14 2.93 17.53
C SER A 191 -24.66 4.23 18.13
N ASN A 192 -25.04 4.48 19.39
CA ASN A 192 -24.58 5.61 20.16
C ASN A 192 -23.67 5.10 21.26
N THR A 193 -22.56 5.80 21.50
CA THR A 193 -21.65 5.51 22.60
C THR A 193 -21.24 6.80 23.29
N VAL A 194 -20.82 6.67 24.54
CA VAL A 194 -20.24 7.76 25.32
C VAL A 194 -18.81 7.37 25.67
N SER A 195 -17.86 8.25 25.38
CA SER A 195 -16.45 8.02 25.63
C SER A 195 -15.81 9.23 26.27
N THR A 196 -14.74 9.03 27.05
CA THR A 196 -13.94 10.15 27.55
C THR A 196 -12.90 10.56 26.51
N ILE A 197 -12.47 11.83 26.50
CA ILE A 197 -11.36 12.26 25.63
C ILE A 197 -10.11 11.41 25.88
N LYS A 198 -9.81 11.14 27.16
CA LYS A 198 -8.64 10.36 27.58
C LYS A 198 -8.69 8.95 27.01
N SER A 199 -9.87 8.33 26.96
CA SER A 199 -10.06 7.00 26.35
C SER A 199 -9.77 7.04 24.85
N ILE A 200 -10.29 8.05 24.14
CA ILE A 200 -10.07 8.21 22.69
C ILE A 200 -8.58 8.43 22.38
N GLN A 201 -7.90 9.31 23.12
CA GLN A 201 -6.47 9.56 22.93
C GLN A 201 -5.63 8.29 23.13
N LYS A 202 -5.88 7.57 24.23
CA LYS A 202 -5.23 6.28 24.50
C LYS A 202 -5.48 5.27 23.38
N LEU A 203 -6.69 5.24 22.83
CA LEU A 203 -7.03 4.34 21.73
C LEU A 203 -6.24 4.69 20.46
N ILE A 204 -6.18 5.98 20.09
CA ILE A 204 -5.36 6.45 18.95
C ILE A 204 -3.90 6.04 19.12
N ASP A 205 -3.33 6.30 20.30
CA ASP A 205 -1.93 5.97 20.59
C ASP A 205 -1.68 4.46 20.51
N LYS A 206 -2.62 3.63 20.96
CA LYS A 206 -2.52 2.17 20.87
C LYS A 206 -2.56 1.67 19.44
N ILE A 207 -3.52 2.14 18.64
CA ILE A 207 -3.66 1.74 17.24
C ILE A 207 -2.37 2.12 16.48
N LYS A 208 -1.83 3.32 16.70
CA LYS A 208 -0.58 3.79 16.06
C LYS A 208 0.65 2.97 16.43
N ASN A 209 0.77 2.56 17.69
CA ASN A 209 1.96 1.85 18.17
C ASN A 209 1.82 0.32 18.04
N ASN A 210 0.70 -0.19 17.51
CA ASN A 210 0.36 -1.62 17.46
C ASN A 210 0.59 -2.35 18.79
N ASN A 211 0.39 -1.65 19.92
CA ASN A 211 0.64 -2.19 21.27
C ASN A 211 -0.64 -2.87 21.79
N GLU A 212 -0.60 -4.20 21.88
CA GLU A 212 -1.65 -4.99 22.54
C GLU A 212 -1.56 -4.79 24.06
N TYR A 213 -2.65 -4.31 24.67
CA TYR A 213 -2.75 -4.20 26.13
C TYR A 213 -4.21 -4.31 26.52
N ASP A 214 -4.50 -5.12 27.54
CA ASP A 214 -5.84 -5.31 28.12
C ASP A 214 -6.50 -3.98 28.47
N ASN A 215 -7.41 -3.55 27.60
CA ASN A 215 -8.34 -2.49 27.89
C ASN A 215 -9.57 -2.72 27.03
N PHE A 216 -10.77 -2.53 27.59
CA PHE A 216 -12.06 -2.93 27.02
C PHE A 216 -12.36 -2.39 25.61
N PHE A 217 -11.55 -1.48 25.07
CA PHE A 217 -11.76 -0.81 23.78
C PHE A 217 -10.88 -1.34 22.63
N TYR A 218 -9.77 -2.04 22.91
CA TYR A 218 -8.88 -2.55 21.86
C TYR A 218 -8.11 -3.78 22.34
N MET A 219 -8.41 -4.95 21.73
CA MET A 219 -7.80 -6.23 22.06
C MET A 219 -7.74 -7.10 20.79
N ASN A 220 -6.66 -7.85 20.56
CA ASN A 220 -6.50 -8.75 19.40
C ASN A 220 -6.77 -8.09 18.03
N LYS A 221 -6.34 -6.82 17.87
CA LYS A 221 -6.65 -5.98 16.70
C LYS A 221 -8.15 -5.75 16.47
N GLU A 222 -8.99 -5.87 17.48
CA GLU A 222 -10.40 -5.53 17.41
C GLU A 222 -10.67 -4.27 18.21
N LEU A 223 -11.37 -3.31 17.59
CA LEU A 223 -11.91 -2.13 18.22
C LEU A 223 -13.28 -2.44 18.82
N TYR A 224 -13.45 -2.14 20.10
CA TYR A 224 -14.69 -2.31 20.84
C TYR A 224 -15.25 -0.93 21.19
N MET A 225 -16.39 -0.55 20.63
CA MET A 225 -17.03 0.76 20.89
C MET A 225 -18.10 0.68 21.99
N ASN A 226 -18.67 -0.51 22.18
CA ASN A 226 -19.53 -0.96 23.27
C ASN A 226 -19.55 -2.52 23.26
N ASN A 227 -20.33 -3.16 24.12
CA ASN A 227 -20.37 -4.63 24.23
C ASN A 227 -20.82 -5.35 22.94
N GLU A 228 -21.48 -4.65 22.01
CA GLU A 228 -22.06 -5.22 20.79
C GLU A 228 -21.33 -4.77 19.51
N TYR A 229 -20.58 -3.66 19.56
CA TYR A 229 -19.92 -3.06 18.41
C TYR A 229 -18.44 -3.37 18.40
N LYS A 230 -18.09 -4.39 17.63
CA LYS A 230 -16.72 -4.80 17.33
C LYS A 230 -16.37 -4.49 15.89
N ILE A 231 -15.14 -4.04 15.65
CA ILE A 231 -14.56 -3.85 14.33
C ILE A 231 -13.18 -4.47 14.30
N LYS A 232 -12.95 -5.40 13.38
CA LYS A 232 -11.59 -5.95 13.17
C LYS A 232 -10.75 -4.94 12.42
N ILE A 233 -9.62 -4.56 12.99
CA ILE A 233 -8.64 -3.67 12.38
C ILE A 233 -7.67 -4.48 11.52
N ASN A 234 -7.46 -4.01 10.30
CA ASN A 234 -6.51 -4.56 9.34
C ASN A 234 -5.88 -3.42 8.52
N GLU A 235 -4.98 -3.77 7.61
CA GLU A 235 -4.25 -2.82 6.78
C GLU A 235 -5.16 -1.88 5.96
N PHE A 236 -6.38 -2.32 5.62
CA PHE A 236 -7.29 -1.58 4.75
C PHE A 236 -8.15 -0.55 5.49
N ASN A 237 -8.42 -0.74 6.78
CA ASN A 237 -9.29 0.16 7.53
C ASN A 237 -8.59 0.97 8.62
N ILE A 238 -7.38 0.60 9.04
CA ILE A 238 -6.68 1.23 10.16
C ILE A 238 -6.48 2.74 9.97
N LYS A 239 -6.01 3.18 8.79
CA LYS A 239 -5.79 4.59 8.47
C LYS A 239 -7.09 5.39 8.55
N LYS A 240 -8.17 4.84 7.98
CA LYS A 240 -9.50 5.48 8.00
C LYS A 240 -10.07 5.54 9.42
N ILE A 241 -9.92 4.47 10.22
CA ILE A 241 -10.32 4.46 11.64
C ILE A 241 -9.58 5.55 12.41
N LEU A 242 -8.26 5.67 12.23
CA LEU A 242 -7.45 6.72 12.86
C LEU A 242 -7.91 8.12 12.44
N GLU A 243 -8.22 8.33 11.16
CA GLU A 243 -8.76 9.60 10.65
C GLU A 243 -10.09 9.97 11.31
N GLU A 244 -11.01 9.02 11.49
CA GLU A 244 -12.30 9.26 12.17
C GLU A 244 -12.10 9.71 13.62
N PHE A 245 -11.21 9.05 14.37
CA PHE A 245 -10.91 9.49 15.72
C PHE A 245 -10.22 10.85 15.76
N GLN A 246 -9.35 11.17 14.80
CA GLN A 246 -8.75 12.50 14.69
C GLN A 246 -9.79 13.59 14.38
N LYS A 247 -10.79 13.30 13.54
CA LYS A 247 -11.93 14.21 13.30
C LYS A 247 -12.68 14.51 14.59
N VAL A 248 -12.92 13.50 15.41
CA VAL A 248 -13.54 13.67 16.73
C VAL A 248 -12.71 14.60 17.63
N ILE A 249 -11.40 14.39 17.73
CA ILE A 249 -10.52 15.26 18.53
C ILE A 249 -10.54 16.71 18.02
N LYS A 250 -10.50 16.92 16.69
CA LYS A 250 -10.59 18.26 16.10
C LYS A 250 -11.92 18.94 16.45
N TRP A 251 -13.03 18.21 16.36
CA TRP A 251 -14.36 18.73 16.73
C TRP A 251 -14.44 19.11 18.21
N ILE A 252 -13.85 18.33 19.11
CA ILE A 252 -13.80 18.67 20.54
C ILE A 252 -13.03 19.97 20.77
N ASN A 253 -11.90 20.13 20.11
CA ASN A 253 -11.05 21.31 20.29
C ASN A 253 -11.74 22.59 19.81
N SER A 254 -12.55 22.55 18.75
CA SER A 254 -13.35 23.71 18.33
C SER A 254 -14.43 24.09 19.36
N HIS A 255 -14.99 23.12 20.07
CA HIS A 255 -16.02 23.33 21.10
C HIS A 255 -15.46 23.66 22.49
N LYS A 256 -14.13 23.66 22.68
CA LYS A 256 -13.48 24.13 23.90
C LYS A 256 -13.19 25.64 23.89
N ILE A 257 -13.15 26.24 22.71
CA ILE A 257 -12.78 27.65 22.49
C ILE A 257 -14.03 28.58 22.53
N SER A 258 -15.23 28.02 22.29
CA SER A 258 -16.53 28.69 22.45
C SER A 258 -16.99 28.78 23.90
#